data_AF-A0A0N4XJC4-F1
#
_entry.id   AF-A0A0N4XJC4-F1
#
_cell.length_a   1.000
_cell.length_b   1.000
_cell.length_c   1.000
_cell.angle_alpha   90.00
_cell.angle_beta   90.00
_cell.angle_gamma   90.00
#
_symmetry.space_group_name_H-M   'P 1'
#
loop_
_entity.id
_entity.type
_entity.pdbx_description
1 polymer ?
#
loop_
_entity_poly.entity_id
_entity_poly.type
_entity_poly.pdbx_seq_one_letter_code
_entity_poly.pdbx_strand_id
1 'polypeptide(L)'
;MYCVQSTWLPNLRELSMVGCRLTEFDSLMEWMSMGCVQLLDLSATDVTLGHVRMLVEARLMCPAMSVRLIRCREVEKDPRAFADMILAFVDDRSFPLRFGFSEPFATTIQNITAFASNFLM
;
A
#
# COMPACT_ATOMS: atom_id res chain seq x y z
N MET A 1 -21.10 18.53 -19.24
CA MET A 1 -21.48 17.97 -17.93
C MET A 1 -21.30 16.46 -18.04
N TYR A 2 -20.16 15.93 -17.60
CA TYR A 2 -19.91 14.49 -17.64
C TYR A 2 -20.55 13.88 -16.39
N CYS A 3 -21.62 13.11 -16.57
CA CYS A 3 -22.13 12.25 -15.51
C CYS A 3 -21.07 11.18 -15.25
N VAL A 4 -20.29 11.32 -14.18
CA VAL A 4 -19.44 10.23 -13.69
C VAL A 4 -20.40 9.20 -13.10
N GLN A 5 -20.72 8.19 -13.91
CA GLN A 5 -21.52 7.07 -13.45
C GLN A 5 -20.67 6.33 -12.41
N SER A 6 -21.14 6.31 -11.15
CA SER A 6 -20.42 5.70 -10.04
C SER A 6 -20.15 4.22 -10.35
N THR A 7 -18.90 3.90 -10.64
CA THR A 7 -18.42 2.55 -10.99
C THR A 7 -18.10 1.74 -9.74
N TRP A 8 -18.96 1.81 -8.72
CA TRP A 8 -18.76 1.08 -7.47
C TRP A 8 -18.74 -0.43 -7.71
N LEU A 9 -17.65 -1.07 -7.28
CA LEU A 9 -17.47 -2.53 -7.32
C LEU A 9 -17.47 -3.10 -5.89
N PRO A 10 -18.64 -3.26 -5.22
CA PRO A 10 -18.72 -3.63 -3.81
C PRO A 10 -18.16 -5.03 -3.48
N ASN A 11 -18.04 -5.87 -4.50
CA ASN A 11 -17.51 -7.23 -4.40
C ASN A 11 -16.05 -7.34 -4.88
N LEU A 12 -15.41 -6.23 -5.28
CA LEU A 12 -13.99 -6.26 -5.63
C LEU A 12 -13.16 -6.52 -4.38
N ARG A 13 -12.52 -7.69 -4.33
CA ARG A 13 -11.63 -8.11 -3.24
C ARG A 13 -10.16 -7.97 -3.62
N GLU A 14 -9.84 -8.16 -4.88
CA GLU A 14 -8.47 -8.12 -5.37
C GLU A 14 -8.38 -7.19 -6.57
N LEU A 15 -7.40 -6.27 -6.53
CA LEU A 15 -7.09 -5.37 -7.63
C LEU A 15 -5.61 -5.48 -7.95
N SER A 16 -5.28 -5.74 -9.22
CA SER A 16 -3.91 -5.81 -9.70
C SER A 16 -3.72 -4.79 -10.82
N MET A 17 -2.67 -3.97 -10.69
CA MET A 17 -2.27 -2.94 -11.64
C MET A 17 -0.77 -3.05 -11.93
N VAL A 18 -0.25 -4.29 -11.95
CA VAL A 18 1.17 -4.57 -12.10
C VAL A 18 1.71 -3.99 -13.41
N GLY A 19 2.81 -3.25 -13.33
CA GLY A 19 3.45 -2.63 -14.49
C GLY A 19 2.69 -1.45 -15.10
N CYS A 20 1.57 -1.03 -14.51
CA CYS A 20 0.86 0.16 -14.95
C CYS A 20 1.62 1.43 -14.57
N ARG A 21 1.42 2.49 -15.37
CA ARG A 21 1.81 3.86 -15.02
C ARG A 21 0.62 4.56 -14.37
N LEU A 22 0.73 4.91 -13.10
CA LEU A 22 -0.39 5.50 -12.36
C LEU A 22 -0.38 7.02 -12.51
N THR A 23 -1.30 7.58 -13.28
CA THR A 23 -1.40 9.03 -13.49
C THR A 23 -2.35 9.73 -12.52
N GLU A 24 -3.30 9.00 -11.95
CA GLU A 24 -4.35 9.52 -11.05
C GLU A 24 -4.42 8.68 -9.77
N PHE A 25 -3.41 8.83 -8.91
CA PHE A 25 -3.34 8.07 -7.66
C PHE A 25 -4.47 8.44 -6.69
N ASP A 26 -4.93 9.69 -6.68
CA ASP A 26 -6.03 10.15 -5.81
C ASP A 26 -7.35 9.44 -6.12
N SER A 27 -7.67 9.24 -7.40
CA SER A 27 -8.85 8.48 -7.85
C SER A 27 -8.81 7.02 -7.38
N LEU A 28 -7.63 6.40 -7.43
CA LEU A 28 -7.42 5.06 -6.86
C LEU A 28 -7.63 5.08 -5.33
N MET A 29 -7.21 6.15 -4.67
CA MET A 29 -7.32 6.26 -3.22
C MET A 29 -8.75 6.39 -2.72
N GLU A 30 -9.57 7.18 -3.42
CA GLU A 30 -11.01 7.24 -3.18
C GLU A 30 -11.64 5.84 -3.23
N TRP A 31 -11.24 5.03 -4.23
CA TRP A 31 -11.71 3.65 -4.34
C TRP A 31 -11.26 2.75 -3.20
N MET A 32 -9.99 2.83 -2.80
CA MET A 32 -9.47 2.01 -1.71
C MET A 32 -10.06 2.40 -0.35
N SER A 33 -10.50 3.66 -0.17
CA SER A 33 -11.15 4.13 1.05
C SER A 33 -12.51 3.46 1.32
N MET A 34 -13.13 2.86 0.30
CA MET A 34 -14.43 2.20 0.42
C MET A 34 -14.39 0.86 1.21
N GLY A 35 -13.21 0.38 1.61
CA GLY A 35 -13.13 -0.76 2.53
C GLY A 35 -13.18 -2.16 1.89
N CYS A 36 -13.63 -2.31 0.64
CA CYS A 36 -13.98 -3.62 0.06
C CYS A 36 -12.79 -4.46 -0.44
N VAL A 37 -11.70 -3.81 -0.85
CA VAL A 37 -10.50 -4.46 -1.38
C VAL A 37 -9.64 -5.00 -0.24
N GLN A 38 -9.22 -6.25 -0.38
CA GLN A 38 -8.38 -7.00 0.57
C GLN A 38 -6.97 -7.22 0.03
N LEU A 39 -6.78 -7.26 -1.28
CA LEU A 39 -5.47 -7.34 -1.93
C LEU A 39 -5.34 -6.27 -3.00
N LEU A 40 -4.28 -5.48 -2.90
CA LEU A 40 -3.89 -4.48 -3.89
C LEU A 40 -2.48 -4.79 -4.39
N ASP A 41 -2.32 -5.09 -5.67
CA ASP A 41 -1.03 -5.36 -6.28
C ASP A 41 -0.61 -4.22 -7.20
N LEU A 42 0.37 -3.43 -6.75
CA LEU A 42 0.97 -2.32 -7.48
C LEU A 42 2.40 -2.64 -7.87
N SER A 43 2.78 -3.92 -7.95
CA SER A 43 4.15 -4.32 -8.26
C SER A 43 4.61 -3.74 -9.61
N ALA A 44 5.90 -3.38 -9.69
CA ALA A 44 6.53 -2.81 -10.88
C ALA A 44 5.86 -1.53 -11.43
N THR A 45 5.18 -0.76 -10.59
CA THR A 45 4.65 0.57 -10.92
C THR A 45 5.61 1.69 -10.51
N ASP A 46 5.24 2.93 -10.81
CA ASP A 46 5.93 4.16 -10.39
C ASP A 46 5.43 4.73 -9.04
N VAL A 47 4.81 3.88 -8.21
CA VAL A 47 4.38 4.24 -6.84
C VAL A 47 5.57 4.73 -6.04
N THR A 48 5.39 5.89 -5.38
CA THR A 48 6.39 6.54 -4.53
C THR A 48 6.09 6.31 -3.05
N LEU A 49 7.04 6.64 -2.18
CA LEU A 49 6.81 6.61 -0.74
C LEU A 49 5.66 7.54 -0.30
N GLY A 50 5.46 8.67 -0.98
CA GLY A 50 4.35 9.59 -0.73
C GLY A 50 2.99 8.96 -1.06
N HIS A 51 2.90 8.23 -2.18
CA HIS A 51 1.71 7.45 -2.53
C HIS A 51 1.38 6.39 -1.46
N VAL A 52 2.40 5.68 -0.97
CA VAL A 52 2.21 4.69 0.11
C VAL A 52 1.71 5.36 1.40
N ARG A 53 2.27 6.51 1.78
CA ARG A 53 1.79 7.27 2.94
C ARG A 53 0.31 7.63 2.83
N MET A 54 -0.13 8.14 1.68
CA MET A 54 -1.55 8.44 1.44
C MET A 54 -2.43 7.19 1.56
N LEU A 55 -1.95 6.04 1.06
CA LEU A 55 -2.64 4.76 1.20
C LEU A 55 -2.79 4.35 2.66
N VAL A 56 -1.72 4.47 3.44
CA VAL A 56 -1.74 4.17 4.88
C VAL A 56 -2.78 5.04 5.57
N GLU A 57 -2.70 6.36 5.41
CA GLU A 57 -3.60 7.34 6.03
C GLU A 57 -5.08 7.07 5.69
N ALA A 58 -5.39 6.77 4.41
CA ALA A 58 -6.75 6.47 3.97
C ALA A 58 -7.30 5.13 4.50
N ARG A 59 -6.44 4.21 4.94
CA ARG A 59 -6.81 2.83 5.31
C ARG A 59 -6.76 2.53 6.80
N LEU A 60 -6.31 3.45 7.65
CA LEU A 60 -6.20 3.21 9.10
C LEU A 60 -7.52 2.78 9.77
N MET A 61 -8.66 3.27 9.27
CA MET A 61 -10.00 2.95 9.80
C MET A 61 -10.74 1.89 8.98
N CYS A 62 -10.07 1.27 8.00
CA CYS A 62 -10.66 0.28 7.12
C CYS A 62 -10.30 -1.16 7.56
N PRO A 63 -11.02 -2.17 7.04
CA PRO A 63 -10.64 -3.58 7.22
C PRO A 63 -9.19 -3.87 6.78
N ALA A 64 -8.62 -4.96 7.26
CA ALA A 64 -7.27 -5.33 6.90
C ALA A 64 -7.09 -5.51 5.37
N MET A 65 -5.94 -5.09 4.85
CA MET A 65 -5.60 -5.18 3.43
C MET A 65 -4.13 -5.57 3.25
N SER A 66 -3.88 -6.37 2.23
CA SER A 66 -2.55 -6.72 1.74
C SER A 66 -2.19 -5.84 0.54
N VAL A 67 -0.98 -5.30 0.53
CA VAL A 67 -0.48 -4.41 -0.52
C VAL A 67 0.84 -4.96 -1.04
N ARG A 68 0.91 -5.31 -2.32
CA ARG A 68 2.15 -5.78 -2.96
C ARG A 68 2.80 -4.63 -3.71
N LEU A 69 4.05 -4.36 -3.37
CA LEU A 69 4.87 -3.28 -3.91
C LEU A 69 6.19 -3.82 -4.49
N ILE A 70 6.20 -5.08 -4.93
CA ILE A 70 7.39 -5.76 -5.43
C ILE A 70 7.95 -4.99 -6.62
N ARG A 71 9.26 -4.69 -6.61
CA ARG A 71 9.94 -3.94 -7.69
C ARG A 71 9.40 -2.51 -7.90
N CYS A 72 8.71 -1.91 -6.93
CA CYS A 72 8.41 -0.48 -6.94
C CYS A 72 9.68 0.30 -6.58
N ARG A 73 10.47 0.68 -7.59
CA ARG A 73 11.83 1.23 -7.39
C ARG A 73 11.86 2.45 -6.48
N GLU A 74 10.86 3.34 -6.58
CA GLU A 74 10.81 4.56 -5.78
C GLU A 74 10.49 4.30 -4.29
N VAL A 75 9.97 3.12 -3.96
CA VAL A 75 9.78 2.63 -2.59
C VAL A 75 10.98 1.80 -2.15
N GLU A 76 11.39 0.82 -2.97
CA GLU A 76 12.42 -0.16 -2.58
C GLU A 76 13.85 0.40 -2.57
N LYS A 77 14.09 1.60 -3.12
CA LYS A 77 15.43 2.23 -3.12
C LYS A 77 15.93 2.65 -1.74
N ASP A 78 15.04 2.86 -0.77
CA ASP A 78 15.40 3.29 0.59
C ASP A 78 14.56 2.57 1.66
N PRO A 79 15.05 1.41 2.15
CA PRO A 79 14.38 0.66 3.21
C PRO A 79 14.23 1.43 4.51
N ARG A 80 15.18 2.33 4.85
CA ARG A 80 15.13 3.10 6.09
C ARG A 80 14.02 4.14 6.03
N ALA A 81 13.94 4.89 4.94
CA ALA A 81 12.86 5.87 4.75
C ALA A 81 11.48 5.21 4.78
N PHE A 82 11.34 4.00 4.20
CA PHE A 82 10.11 3.23 4.32
C PHE A 82 9.80 2.82 5.77
N ALA A 83 10.77 2.25 6.48
CA ALA A 83 10.59 1.84 7.86
C ALA A 83 10.21 3.02 8.77
N ASP A 84 10.95 4.13 8.69
CA ASP A 84 10.67 5.34 9.47
C ASP A 84 9.25 5.89 9.19
N MET A 85 8.82 5.85 7.93
CA MET A 85 7.48 6.27 7.53
C MET A 85 6.40 5.37 8.14
N ILE A 86 6.54 4.04 8.05
CA ILE A 86 5.55 3.11 8.58
C ILE A 86 5.51 3.12 10.11
N LEU A 87 6.66 3.19 10.78
CA LEU A 87 6.73 3.20 12.23
C LEU A 87 6.04 4.42 12.86
N ALA A 88 5.83 5.50 12.11
CA ALA A 88 5.00 6.62 12.54
C ALA A 88 3.51 6.28 12.67
N PHE A 89 3.05 5.18 12.06
CA PHE A 89 1.65 4.72 12.08
C PHE A 89 1.43 3.42 12.84
N VAL A 90 2.49 2.67 13.11
CA VAL A 90 2.43 1.46 13.94
C VAL A 90 2.46 1.91 15.40
N ASP A 91 1.32 2.36 15.92
CA ASP A 91 1.10 2.52 17.35
C ASP A 91 0.58 1.21 17.99
N ASP A 92 0.40 1.16 19.31
CA ASP A 92 -0.04 -0.03 20.08
C ASP A 92 -1.39 -0.64 19.64
N ARG A 93 -2.02 -0.11 18.57
CA ARG A 93 -3.26 -0.63 17.96
C ARG A 93 -2.95 -1.30 16.62
N SER A 94 -3.74 -2.30 16.30
CA SER A 94 -3.56 -3.17 15.13
C SER A 94 -3.41 -2.38 13.83
N PHE A 95 -2.20 -2.36 13.26
CA PHE A 95 -1.93 -1.80 11.94
C PHE A 95 -2.61 -2.67 10.86
N PRO A 96 -3.57 -2.13 10.07
CA PRO A 96 -4.42 -2.96 9.22
C PRO A 96 -3.78 -3.33 7.87
N LEU A 97 -2.59 -2.81 7.55
CA LEU A 97 -1.93 -3.04 6.27
C LEU A 97 -0.78 -4.03 6.40
N ARG A 98 -0.71 -4.95 5.44
CA ARG A 98 0.42 -5.87 5.25
C ARG A 98 1.06 -5.60 3.90
N PHE A 99 2.38 -5.43 3.87
CA PHE A 99 3.13 -5.09 2.67
C PHE A 99 4.00 -6.25 2.21
N GLY A 100 3.89 -6.59 0.92
CA GLY A 100 4.79 -7.52 0.24
C GLY A 100 5.78 -6.78 -0.64
N PHE A 101 7.07 -7.10 -0.51
CA PHE A 101 8.18 -6.51 -1.26
C PHE A 101 9.05 -7.58 -1.92
N SER A 102 10.05 -7.15 -2.69
CA SER A 102 11.14 -8.04 -3.08
C SER A 102 11.87 -8.59 -1.84
N GLU A 103 12.32 -9.85 -1.93
CA GLU A 103 12.98 -10.55 -0.82
C GLU A 103 14.20 -9.79 -0.25
N PRO A 104 15.10 -9.19 -1.06
CA PRO A 104 16.23 -8.43 -0.53
C PRO A 104 15.78 -7.20 0.29
N PHE A 105 14.73 -6.52 -0.16
CA PHE A 105 14.18 -5.37 0.53
C PHE A 105 13.50 -5.78 1.85
N ALA A 106 12.64 -6.80 1.80
CA ALA A 106 11.96 -7.33 2.99
C ALA A 106 12.96 -7.77 4.07
N THR A 107 14.01 -8.49 3.67
CA THR A 107 15.11 -8.89 4.57
C THR A 107 15.79 -7.68 5.20
N THR A 108 16.02 -6.62 4.42
CA THR A 108 16.63 -5.40 4.93
C THR A 108 15.73 -4.68 5.94
N ILE A 109 14.42 -4.61 5.70
CA ILE A 109 13.44 -4.05 6.64
C ILE A 109 13.42 -4.84 7.96
N GLN A 110 13.44 -6.17 7.89
CA GLN A 110 13.50 -7.04 9.07
C GLN A 110 14.75 -6.77 9.93
N ASN A 111 15.87 -6.41 9.30
CA ASN A 111 17.10 -6.03 10.00
C ASN A 111 17.08 -4.60 10.56
N ILE A 112 16.21 -3.72 10.05
CA ILE A 112 16.07 -2.33 10.50
C ILE A 112 15.18 -2.24 11.74
N THR A 113 14.10 -3.01 11.81
CA THR A 113 13.11 -2.90 12.89
C THR A 113 12.56 -4.25 13.33
N ALA A 114 12.51 -4.46 14.65
CA ALA A 114 11.88 -5.63 15.26
C ALA A 114 10.37 -5.70 15.03
N PHE A 115 9.73 -4.58 14.68
CA PHE A 115 8.29 -4.49 14.39
C PHE A 115 7.93 -4.86 12.95
N ALA A 116 8.90 -5.30 12.14
CA ALA A 116 8.67 -5.66 10.74
C ALA A 116 7.53 -6.69 10.57
N SER A 117 7.40 -7.62 11.51
CA SER A 117 6.32 -8.62 11.53
C SER A 117 4.92 -8.05 11.74
N ASN A 118 4.76 -6.78 12.09
CA ASN A 118 3.46 -6.12 12.22
C ASN A 118 2.91 -5.68 10.86
N PHE A 119 3.78 -5.41 9.89
CA PHE A 119 3.39 -4.80 8.62
C PHE A 119 3.96 -5.50 7.38
N LEU A 120 4.86 -6.48 7.50
CA LEU A 120 5.26 -7.33 6.38
C LEU A 120 4.30 -8.51 6.20
N MET A 121 4.15 -8.95 4.95
CA MET A 121 3.54 -10.22 4.54
C MET A 121 4.58 -11.31 4.38
#